data_AF-A0A5C6SHU9-F1
#
_entry.id   AF-A0A5C6SHU9-F1
#
_cell.length_a   1.000
_cell.length_b   1.000
_cell.length_c   1.000
_cell.angle_alpha   90.00
_cell.angle_beta   90.00
_cell.angle_gamma   90.00
#
_symmetry.space_group_name_H-M   'P 1'
#
loop_
_entity.id
_entity.type
_entity.pdbx_description
1 polymer ?
#
loop_
_entity_poly.entity_id
_entity_poly.type
_entity_poly.pdbx_seq_one_letter_code
_entity_poly.pdbx_strand_id
1 'polypeptide(L)'
;MLGSECAGTVLAVGEGIKGLCTGDHVATIPGFTSVPGFATEMKGHECAVYGEQAYVPADIVVKMPNDISFIDGVALWMQYSTDWNAMLDTAKLQKGEYVLLTAATSSMAIAGGHYNLEQDIATEVARITDGIGCRVIYDPIAGENINKLLDALVINGILLIYGVLDLSPALIDPLKGMAKFATIKFSAVFQTLSNPKKRAKMVNFVLRVISEGVLRPVIDKTFSFHDIAEAHRYLERNQHVGKVIVTVG
;
A
#
# COMPACT_ATOMS: atom_id res chain seq x y z
N MET A 1 12.44 -17.10 4.19
CA MET A 1 11.00 -17.43 4.02
C MET A 1 10.42 -16.47 2.99
N LEU A 2 9.62 -16.95 2.02
CA LEU A 2 9.10 -16.13 0.92
C LEU A 2 7.56 -16.08 0.97
N GLY A 3 7.01 -14.98 0.48
CA GLY A 3 5.58 -14.66 0.55
C GLY A 3 5.19 -13.99 1.86
N SER A 4 4.43 -12.89 1.77
CA SER A 4 3.94 -12.11 2.92
C SER A 4 2.41 -12.11 3.06
N GLU A 5 1.69 -12.49 2.00
CA GLU A 5 0.22 -12.45 1.92
C GLU A 5 -0.27 -13.71 1.19
N CYS A 6 -1.39 -14.28 1.65
CA CYS A 6 -2.08 -15.40 1.01
C CYS A 6 -3.58 -15.28 1.18
N ALA A 7 -4.33 -16.05 0.40
CA ALA A 7 -5.77 -16.22 0.53
C ALA A 7 -6.14 -17.68 0.35
N GLY A 8 -7.13 -18.16 1.10
CA GLY A 8 -7.51 -19.56 1.10
C GLY A 8 -8.61 -19.88 2.10
N THR A 9 -8.82 -21.18 2.32
CA THR A 9 -9.80 -21.69 3.28
C THR A 9 -9.12 -22.13 4.56
N VAL A 10 -9.70 -21.80 5.71
CA VAL A 10 -9.19 -22.29 7.00
C VAL A 10 -9.37 -23.81 7.09
N LEU A 11 -8.25 -24.54 7.27
CA LEU A 11 -8.26 -25.99 7.45
C LEU A 11 -8.40 -26.39 8.93
N ALA A 12 -7.71 -25.69 9.82
CA ALA A 12 -7.73 -25.92 11.25
C ALA A 12 -7.48 -24.60 12.01
N VAL A 13 -7.95 -24.56 13.25
CA VAL A 13 -7.83 -23.41 14.14
C VAL A 13 -7.19 -23.86 15.45
N GLY A 14 -6.18 -23.11 15.92
CA GLY A 14 -5.50 -23.40 17.17
C GLY A 14 -6.40 -23.24 18.40
N GLU A 15 -6.05 -23.92 19.49
CA GLU A 15 -6.79 -23.83 20.75
C GLU A 15 -6.87 -22.38 21.26
N GLY A 16 -8.06 -21.99 21.74
CA GLY A 16 -8.30 -20.65 22.30
C GLY A 16 -8.50 -19.52 21.27
N ILE A 17 -8.27 -19.78 19.98
CA ILE A 17 -8.58 -18.81 18.91
C ILE A 17 -10.10 -18.70 18.74
N LYS A 18 -10.59 -17.46 18.76
CA LYS A 18 -12.02 -17.14 18.60
C LYS A 18 -12.25 -16.39 17.29
N GLY A 19 -13.45 -16.54 16.75
CA GLY A 19 -13.87 -15.79 15.56
C GLY A 19 -13.41 -16.39 14.23
N LEU A 20 -12.63 -17.47 14.22
CA LEU A 20 -12.28 -18.28 13.05
C LEU A 20 -12.75 -19.72 13.25
N CYS A 21 -13.13 -20.40 12.17
CA CYS A 21 -13.50 -21.81 12.12
C CYS A 21 -13.08 -22.43 10.78
N THR A 22 -12.94 -23.75 10.76
CA THR A 22 -12.69 -24.51 9.52
C THR A 22 -13.75 -24.17 8.46
N GLY A 23 -13.31 -23.98 7.22
CA GLY A 23 -14.18 -23.60 6.10
C GLY A 23 -14.32 -22.10 5.89
N ASP A 24 -13.81 -21.25 6.80
CA ASP A 24 -13.83 -19.80 6.58
C ASP A 24 -13.00 -19.41 5.35
N HIS A 25 -13.58 -18.51 4.54
CA HIS A 25 -12.93 -17.87 3.40
C HIS A 25 -12.11 -16.66 3.89
N VAL A 26 -10.78 -16.74 3.77
CA VAL A 26 -9.87 -15.79 4.43
C VAL A 26 -8.71 -15.32 3.55
N ALA A 27 -8.12 -14.19 3.92
CA ALA A 27 -6.81 -13.76 3.47
C ALA A 27 -5.97 -13.27 4.64
N THR A 28 -4.66 -13.11 4.43
CA THR A 28 -3.74 -12.54 5.42
C THR A 28 -3.30 -11.15 5.04
N ILE A 29 -3.26 -10.26 6.04
CA ILE A 29 -2.53 -8.99 5.91
C ILE A 29 -1.01 -9.25 6.03
N PRO A 30 -0.14 -8.36 5.50
CA PRO A 30 1.30 -8.51 5.64
C PRO A 30 1.73 -8.58 7.11
N GLY A 31 2.32 -9.71 7.52
CA GLY A 31 2.79 -9.94 8.89
C GLY A 31 4.18 -9.38 9.18
N PHE A 32 5.01 -9.11 8.18
CA PHE A 32 6.40 -8.68 8.40
C PHE A 32 6.96 -7.90 7.21
N THR A 33 8.09 -7.23 7.42
CA THR A 33 8.92 -6.65 6.36
C THR A 33 10.34 -7.17 6.51
N SER A 34 11.04 -7.33 5.39
CA SER A 34 12.46 -7.65 5.35
C SER A 34 13.35 -6.40 5.31
N VAL A 35 12.79 -5.19 5.44
CA VAL A 35 13.53 -3.93 5.37
C VAL A 35 14.03 -3.52 6.77
N PRO A 36 15.34 -3.55 7.04
CA PRO A 36 15.89 -3.20 8.35
C PRO A 36 15.56 -1.75 8.75
N GLY A 37 15.28 -1.51 10.04
CA GLY A 37 15.12 -0.17 10.60
C GLY A 37 13.69 0.35 10.68
N PHE A 38 12.70 -0.38 10.15
CA PHE A 38 11.29 -0.10 10.44
C PHE A 38 10.96 -0.58 11.85
N ALA A 39 10.88 0.36 12.81
CA ALA A 39 10.68 0.10 14.24
C ALA A 39 9.35 -0.58 14.64
N THR A 40 8.57 -1.10 13.68
CA THR A 40 7.20 -1.61 13.87
C THR A 40 6.96 -2.96 13.19
N GLU A 41 8.03 -3.73 12.90
CA GLU A 41 7.89 -5.12 12.45
C GLU A 41 7.08 -5.93 13.45
N MET A 42 6.04 -6.62 12.97
CA MET A 42 5.29 -7.57 13.78
C MET A 42 6.08 -8.88 13.83
N LYS A 43 7.26 -8.87 14.48
CA LYS A 43 8.23 -9.98 14.45
C LYS A 43 7.66 -11.36 14.80
N GLY A 44 6.59 -11.42 15.57
CA GLY A 44 5.86 -12.66 15.88
C GLY A 44 4.99 -13.21 14.73
N HIS A 45 4.95 -12.51 13.60
CA HIS A 45 4.12 -12.80 12.43
C HIS A 45 4.93 -13.02 11.15
N GLU A 46 6.24 -13.25 11.28
CA GLU A 46 7.07 -13.77 10.21
C GLU A 46 6.63 -15.20 9.85
N CYS A 47 5.88 -15.33 8.75
CA CYS A 47 5.44 -16.62 8.23
C CYS A 47 5.62 -16.67 6.72
N ALA A 48 6.24 -17.74 6.21
CA ALA A 48 6.22 -18.02 4.78
C ALA A 48 4.84 -18.51 4.38
N VAL A 49 4.25 -17.91 3.35
CA VAL A 49 2.90 -18.28 2.88
C VAL A 49 2.89 -18.79 1.43
N TYR A 50 4.06 -18.92 0.82
CA TYR A 50 4.23 -19.63 -0.44
C TYR A 50 4.13 -21.14 -0.24
N GLY A 51 2.95 -21.69 -0.53
CA GLY A 51 2.67 -23.12 -0.52
C GLY A 51 1.17 -23.41 -0.49
N GLU A 52 0.80 -24.68 -0.65
CA GLU A 52 -0.60 -25.14 -0.59
C GLU A 52 -1.20 -24.99 0.81
N GLN A 53 -0.35 -25.00 1.84
CA GLN A 53 -0.74 -24.79 3.23
C GLN A 53 0.28 -23.87 3.91
N ALA A 54 -0.24 -22.99 4.77
CA ALA A 54 0.59 -22.11 5.59
C ALA A 54 0.03 -22.02 7.01
N TYR A 55 0.93 -21.99 7.99
CA TYR A 55 0.59 -21.70 9.37
C TYR A 55 0.78 -20.21 9.61
N VAL A 56 -0.30 -19.53 10.00
CA VAL A 56 -0.30 -18.09 10.18
C VAL A 56 -0.91 -17.70 11.53
N PRO A 57 -0.41 -16.63 12.17
CA PRO A 57 -1.03 -16.07 13.37
C PRO A 57 -2.47 -15.63 13.11
N ALA A 58 -3.39 -15.94 14.03
CA ALA A 58 -4.80 -15.64 13.85
C ALA A 58 -5.11 -14.14 13.73
N ASP A 59 -4.28 -13.27 14.31
CA ASP A 59 -4.51 -11.83 14.37
C ASP A 59 -4.11 -11.06 13.10
N ILE A 60 -3.51 -11.75 12.13
CA ILE A 60 -3.27 -11.27 10.77
C ILE A 60 -4.25 -11.87 9.74
N VAL A 61 -5.13 -12.78 10.16
CA VAL A 61 -6.15 -13.39 9.30
C VAL A 61 -7.38 -12.48 9.24
N VAL A 62 -7.84 -12.23 8.03
CA VAL A 62 -9.05 -11.46 7.74
C VAL A 62 -10.08 -12.36 7.08
N LYS A 63 -11.28 -12.42 7.66
CA LYS A 63 -12.44 -13.03 7.00
C LYS A 63 -12.87 -12.19 5.82
N MET A 64 -13.01 -12.84 4.68
CA MET A 64 -13.49 -12.20 3.46
C MET A 64 -14.91 -12.66 3.17
N PRO A 65 -15.78 -11.77 2.67
CA PRO A 65 -17.01 -12.16 1.99
C PRO A 65 -16.74 -13.26 0.93
N ASN A 66 -17.67 -14.21 0.78
CA ASN A 66 -17.53 -15.35 -0.14
C ASN A 66 -17.62 -14.96 -1.63
N ASP A 67 -18.09 -13.75 -1.92
CA ASP A 67 -18.19 -13.19 -3.27
C ASP A 67 -16.90 -12.51 -3.74
N ILE A 68 -15.93 -12.29 -2.85
CA ILE A 68 -14.57 -11.87 -3.22
C ILE A 68 -13.78 -13.14 -3.57
N SER A 69 -13.12 -13.17 -4.74
CA SER A 69 -12.28 -14.33 -5.09
C SER A 69 -11.00 -14.38 -4.26
N PHE A 70 -10.35 -15.54 -4.15
CA PHE A 70 -9.03 -15.62 -3.49
C PHE A 70 -7.98 -14.75 -4.19
N ILE A 71 -8.02 -14.66 -5.52
CA ILE A 71 -7.11 -13.83 -6.33
C ILE A 71 -7.29 -12.35 -5.98
N ASP A 72 -8.54 -11.89 -5.89
CA ASP A 72 -8.81 -10.51 -5.51
C ASP A 72 -8.46 -10.26 -4.05
N GLY A 73 -8.80 -11.20 -3.17
CA GLY A 73 -8.60 -11.13 -1.73
C GLY A 73 -7.13 -10.99 -1.31
N VAL A 74 -6.23 -11.75 -1.93
CA VAL A 74 -4.78 -11.64 -1.66
C VAL A 74 -4.19 -10.34 -2.21
N ALA A 75 -4.80 -9.75 -3.23
CA ALA A 75 -4.33 -8.52 -3.86
C ALA A 75 -4.63 -7.24 -3.06
N LEU A 76 -5.31 -7.33 -1.92
CA LEU A 76 -5.83 -6.17 -1.19
C LEU A 76 -4.80 -5.57 -0.21
N TRP A 77 -4.19 -6.36 0.65
CA TRP A 77 -3.88 -5.81 1.97
C TRP A 77 -2.73 -4.83 1.98
N MET A 78 -1.59 -5.13 1.36
CA MET A 78 -0.43 -4.24 1.39
C MET A 78 -0.70 -2.86 0.78
N GLN A 79 -1.25 -2.80 -0.43
CA GLN A 79 -1.45 -1.52 -1.13
C GLN A 79 -2.57 -0.69 -0.50
N TYR A 80 -3.73 -1.29 -0.28
CA TYR A 80 -4.88 -0.56 0.23
C TYR A 80 -4.68 -0.13 1.69
N SER A 81 -3.90 -0.87 2.49
CA SER A 81 -3.54 -0.43 3.85
C SER A 81 -2.64 0.79 3.86
N THR A 82 -1.70 0.88 2.90
CA THR A 82 -0.76 1.99 2.78
C THR A 82 -1.52 3.24 2.32
N ASP A 83 -2.40 3.10 1.33
CA ASP A 83 -3.20 4.21 0.81
C ASP A 83 -4.26 4.67 1.82
N TRP A 84 -4.90 3.74 2.53
CA TRP A 84 -5.83 4.07 3.62
C TRP A 84 -5.16 4.87 4.72
N ASN A 85 -3.95 4.49 5.12
CA ASN A 85 -3.15 5.24 6.10
C ASN A 85 -2.88 6.66 5.61
N ALA A 86 -2.43 6.78 4.37
CA ALA A 86 -2.03 8.05 3.78
C ALA A 86 -3.20 9.00 3.64
N MET A 87 -4.26 8.55 2.95
CA MET A 87 -5.35 9.41 2.52
C MET A 87 -6.39 9.62 3.61
N LEU A 88 -6.75 8.58 4.37
CA LEU A 88 -7.89 8.64 5.28
C LEU A 88 -7.49 8.83 6.74
N ASP A 89 -6.48 8.11 7.23
CA ASP A 89 -6.05 8.23 8.63
C ASP A 89 -5.17 9.45 8.87
N THR A 90 -4.20 9.67 7.98
CA THR A 90 -3.20 10.75 8.09
C THR A 90 -3.69 12.06 7.51
N ALA A 91 -3.96 12.09 6.21
CA ALA A 91 -4.30 13.34 5.52
C ALA A 91 -5.76 13.77 5.77
N LYS A 92 -6.64 12.80 6.07
CA LYS A 92 -8.09 13.01 6.17
C LYS A 92 -8.62 13.75 4.94
N LEU A 93 -8.24 13.26 3.77
CA LEU A 93 -8.54 13.87 2.49
C LEU A 93 -10.05 14.12 2.33
N GLN A 94 -10.39 15.31 1.86
CA GLN A 94 -11.75 15.76 1.61
C GLN A 94 -12.03 15.81 0.10
N LYS A 95 -13.32 15.74 -0.25
CA LYS A 95 -13.76 15.91 -1.64
C LYS A 95 -13.33 17.28 -2.16
N GLY A 96 -12.72 17.31 -3.35
CA GLY A 96 -12.23 18.52 -4.00
C GLY A 96 -10.77 18.87 -3.67
N GLU A 97 -10.13 18.12 -2.77
CA GLU A 97 -8.68 18.24 -2.55
C GLU A 97 -7.90 17.40 -3.56
N TYR A 98 -6.75 17.92 -4.01
CA TYR A 98 -5.89 17.26 -4.98
C TYR A 98 -4.79 16.45 -4.33
N VAL A 99 -4.47 15.30 -4.92
CA VAL A 99 -3.37 14.42 -4.50
C VAL A 99 -2.42 14.21 -5.67
N LEU A 100 -1.12 14.39 -5.44
CA LEU A 100 -0.09 13.98 -6.39
C LEU A 100 0.43 12.58 -6.02
N LEU A 101 0.40 11.67 -6.99
CA LEU A 101 1.01 10.34 -6.90
C LEU A 101 2.28 10.34 -7.76
N THR A 102 3.46 10.27 -7.15
CA THR A 102 4.74 10.44 -7.89
C THR A 102 5.21 9.18 -8.62
N ALA A 103 4.54 8.03 -8.41
CA ALA A 103 4.87 6.73 -9.03
C ALA A 103 3.63 6.02 -9.62
N ALA A 104 2.86 6.75 -10.43
CA ALA A 104 1.59 6.36 -11.07
C ALA A 104 1.51 4.97 -11.76
N THR A 105 2.64 4.42 -12.23
CA THR A 105 2.69 3.08 -12.85
C THR A 105 2.65 1.93 -11.83
N SER A 106 2.95 2.21 -10.56
CA SER A 106 2.99 1.18 -9.53
C SER A 106 1.58 0.67 -9.18
N SER A 107 1.46 -0.57 -8.72
CA SER A 107 0.17 -1.12 -8.24
C SER A 107 -0.55 -0.24 -7.21
N MET A 108 0.20 0.58 -6.46
CA MET A 108 -0.32 1.56 -5.48
C MET A 108 -0.87 2.83 -6.13
N ALA A 109 -0.48 3.14 -7.36
CA ALA A 109 -0.76 4.42 -7.99
C ALA A 109 -1.59 4.34 -9.27
N ILE A 110 -1.92 3.14 -9.78
CA ILE A 110 -2.79 2.92 -10.95
C ILE A 110 -4.22 3.50 -10.76
N ALA A 111 -4.56 4.03 -9.59
CA ALA A 111 -5.72 4.89 -9.39
C ALA A 111 -5.56 6.36 -9.89
N GLY A 112 -4.36 6.78 -10.32
CA GLY A 112 -4.07 8.12 -10.86
C GLY A 112 -2.91 8.10 -11.87
N GLY A 113 -3.16 8.60 -13.09
CA GLY A 113 -2.34 8.38 -14.29
C GLY A 113 -0.85 8.80 -14.28
N HIS A 114 -0.11 8.33 -15.30
CA HIS A 114 1.34 8.44 -15.49
C HIS A 114 1.86 9.87 -15.79
N TYR A 115 2.97 10.30 -15.16
CA TYR A 115 3.66 11.56 -15.49
C TYR A 115 5.18 11.45 -15.43
N ASN A 116 5.85 12.19 -16.33
CA ASN A 116 7.31 12.23 -16.48
C ASN A 116 7.89 13.38 -15.64
N LEU A 117 8.71 13.06 -14.64
CA LEU A 117 9.19 13.98 -13.59
C LEU A 117 10.28 14.98 -14.06
N GLU A 118 10.61 15.02 -15.35
CA GLU A 118 11.57 15.97 -15.92
C GLU A 118 10.99 17.38 -16.13
N GLN A 119 9.66 17.51 -16.16
CA GLN A 119 8.98 18.82 -16.17
C GLN A 119 8.90 19.40 -14.75
N ASP A 120 8.83 20.72 -14.64
CA ASP A 120 8.59 21.39 -13.36
C ASP A 120 7.23 20.95 -12.78
N ILE A 121 7.28 20.00 -11.83
CA ILE A 121 6.13 19.37 -11.19
C ILE A 121 5.18 20.42 -10.63
N ALA A 122 5.69 21.51 -10.05
CA ALA A 122 4.85 22.54 -9.46
C ALA A 122 4.06 23.30 -10.53
N THR A 123 4.70 23.59 -11.67
CA THR A 123 4.03 24.21 -12.81
C THR A 123 2.94 23.31 -13.38
N GLU A 124 3.20 22.01 -13.54
CA GLU A 124 2.20 21.08 -14.08
C GLU A 124 1.05 20.83 -13.11
N VAL A 125 1.34 20.69 -11.82
CA VAL A 125 0.32 20.63 -10.77
C VAL A 125 -0.53 21.89 -10.79
N ALA A 126 0.08 23.08 -10.85
CA ALA A 126 -0.67 24.33 -10.94
C ALA A 126 -1.56 24.35 -12.19
N ARG A 127 -1.06 23.90 -13.35
CA ARG A 127 -1.86 23.84 -14.58
C ARG A 127 -3.07 22.91 -14.46
N ILE A 128 -2.91 21.74 -13.85
CA ILE A 128 -3.99 20.73 -13.70
C ILE A 128 -5.00 21.15 -12.63
N THR A 129 -4.53 21.83 -11.59
CA THR A 129 -5.34 22.20 -10.41
C THR A 129 -5.81 23.64 -10.44
N ASP A 130 -5.75 24.32 -11.60
CA ASP A 130 -6.10 25.74 -11.76
C ASP A 130 -5.40 26.66 -10.74
N GLY A 131 -4.13 26.38 -10.46
CA GLY A 131 -3.26 27.12 -9.55
C GLY A 131 -3.42 26.77 -8.07
N ILE A 132 -4.29 25.80 -7.72
CA ILE A 132 -4.57 25.45 -6.33
C ILE A 132 -3.37 24.76 -5.67
N GLY A 133 -2.81 23.73 -6.32
CA GLY A 133 -1.79 22.86 -5.73
C GLY A 133 -2.36 21.59 -5.10
N CYS A 134 -1.48 20.75 -4.54
CA CYS A 134 -1.84 19.47 -3.95
C CYS A 134 -1.98 19.55 -2.43
N ARG A 135 -3.08 19.00 -1.91
CA ARG A 135 -3.28 18.81 -0.47
C ARG A 135 -2.32 17.78 0.10
N VAL A 136 -2.14 16.69 -0.64
CA VAL A 136 -1.27 15.56 -0.30
C VAL A 136 -0.37 15.28 -1.48
N ILE A 137 0.91 15.06 -1.21
CA ILE A 137 1.82 14.43 -2.15
C ILE A 137 2.20 13.09 -1.53
N TYR A 138 2.01 12.00 -2.27
CA TYR A 138 2.25 10.63 -1.82
C TYR A 138 3.43 10.05 -2.59
N ASP A 139 4.55 9.91 -1.90
CA ASP A 139 5.86 9.75 -2.53
C ASP A 139 6.62 8.50 -2.03
N PRO A 140 6.94 7.54 -2.93
CA PRO A 140 7.86 6.44 -2.63
C PRO A 140 9.32 6.77 -2.97
N ILE A 141 9.61 7.93 -3.58
CA ILE A 141 10.92 8.22 -4.16
C ILE A 141 11.84 8.87 -3.13
N ALA A 142 11.37 9.94 -2.47
CA ALA A 142 12.15 10.83 -1.62
C ALA A 142 13.31 11.51 -2.38
N GLY A 143 14.45 11.70 -1.71
CA GLY A 143 15.68 12.22 -2.32
C GLY A 143 15.61 13.67 -2.78
N GLU A 144 16.27 13.95 -3.91
CA GLU A 144 16.58 15.31 -4.37
C GLU A 144 15.34 16.11 -4.78
N ASN A 145 14.25 15.43 -5.14
CA ASN A 145 13.03 16.08 -5.62
C ASN A 145 12.18 16.69 -4.52
N ILE A 146 12.52 16.50 -3.24
CA ILE A 146 11.71 16.93 -2.10
C ILE A 146 11.31 18.41 -2.18
N ASN A 147 12.22 19.29 -2.61
CA ASN A 147 11.94 20.73 -2.70
C ASN A 147 10.99 21.09 -3.84
N LYS A 148 11.01 20.36 -4.95
CA LYS A 148 10.06 20.55 -6.06
C LYS A 148 8.66 20.10 -5.65
N LEU A 149 8.59 19.01 -4.87
CA LEU A 149 7.32 18.55 -4.30
C LEU A 149 6.75 19.55 -3.30
N LEU A 150 7.60 20.17 -2.45
CA LEU A 150 7.15 21.23 -1.54
C LEU A 150 6.51 22.41 -2.29
N ASP A 151 7.07 22.83 -3.44
CA ASP A 151 6.52 23.94 -4.22
C ASP A 151 5.10 23.65 -4.73
N ALA A 152 4.80 22.38 -5.04
CA ALA A 152 3.51 21.90 -5.52
C ALA A 152 2.43 21.77 -4.44
N LEU A 153 2.78 21.88 -3.15
CA LEU A 153 1.81 21.80 -2.06
C LEU A 153 0.92 23.04 -1.96
N VAL A 154 -0.29 22.84 -1.45
CA VAL A 154 -1.11 23.91 -0.85
C VAL A 154 -0.52 24.37 0.49
N ILE A 155 -1.00 25.50 1.02
CA ILE A 155 -0.71 25.90 2.41
C ILE A 155 -1.30 24.84 3.37
N ASN A 156 -0.53 24.43 4.38
CA ASN A 156 -0.78 23.31 5.29
C ASN A 156 -0.81 21.94 4.60
N GLY A 157 -0.25 21.84 3.39
CA GLY A 157 -0.10 20.60 2.64
C GLY A 157 0.75 19.54 3.36
N ILE A 158 0.54 18.27 3.01
CA ILE A 158 1.31 17.15 3.56
C ILE A 158 2.09 16.47 2.43
N LEU A 159 3.41 16.44 2.55
CA LEU A 159 4.26 15.53 1.79
C LEU A 159 4.43 14.25 2.61
N LEU A 160 3.85 13.15 2.14
CA LEU A 160 3.87 11.86 2.79
C LEU A 160 4.84 10.93 2.06
N ILE A 161 5.95 10.62 2.71
CA ILE A 161 7.00 9.75 2.20
C ILE A 161 6.77 8.35 2.79
N TYR A 162 6.57 7.35 1.94
CA TYR A 162 6.32 5.95 2.36
C TYR A 162 7.35 4.95 1.84
N GLY A 163 8.25 5.39 0.98
CA GLY A 163 9.36 4.62 0.43
C GLY A 163 10.57 5.52 0.20
N VAL A 164 11.71 4.90 -0.08
CA VAL A 164 12.97 5.59 -0.40
C VAL A 164 13.61 4.88 -1.57
N LEU A 165 13.14 5.18 -2.79
CA LEU A 165 13.73 4.66 -4.03
C LEU A 165 14.99 5.44 -4.43
N ASP A 166 15.07 6.72 -4.07
CA ASP A 166 16.27 7.55 -4.19
C ASP A 166 16.97 7.64 -2.83
N LEU A 167 18.20 7.12 -2.75
CA LEU A 167 19.01 7.09 -1.53
C LEU A 167 19.86 8.36 -1.34
N SER A 168 19.79 9.31 -2.28
CA SER A 168 20.45 10.61 -2.12
C SER A 168 19.87 11.39 -0.93
N PRO A 169 20.69 12.22 -0.25
CA PRO A 169 20.19 13.04 0.85
C PRO A 169 19.05 13.96 0.42
N ALA A 170 17.90 13.84 1.09
CA ALA A 170 16.79 14.77 0.91
C ALA A 170 17.07 16.09 1.65
N LEU A 171 17.84 16.98 1.02
CA LEU A 171 18.14 18.31 1.58
C LEU A 171 16.92 19.22 1.48
N ILE A 172 16.28 19.51 2.60
CA ILE A 172 15.07 20.34 2.64
C ILE A 172 15.45 21.82 2.75
N ASP A 173 14.89 22.65 1.87
CA ASP A 173 14.90 24.11 2.00
C ASP A 173 13.85 24.55 3.03
N PRO A 174 14.24 25.07 4.20
CA PRO A 174 13.30 25.48 5.24
C PRO A 174 12.38 26.62 4.79
N LEU A 175 12.83 27.49 3.86
CA LEU A 175 12.00 28.58 3.35
C LEU A 175 10.81 28.05 2.55
N LYS A 176 11.01 27.01 1.74
CA LYS A 176 9.92 26.34 1.00
C LYS A 176 8.95 25.64 1.94
N GLY A 177 9.46 24.95 2.95
CA GLY A 177 8.64 24.34 4.00
C GLY A 177 7.78 25.38 4.73
N MET A 178 8.38 26.51 5.13
CA MET A 178 7.68 27.61 5.81
C MET A 178 6.67 28.30 4.89
N ALA A 179 7.00 28.54 3.62
CA ALA A 179 6.10 29.20 2.67
C ALA A 179 4.77 28.44 2.48
N LYS A 180 4.78 27.12 2.70
CA LYS A 180 3.60 26.26 2.62
C LYS A 180 3.06 25.83 3.97
N PHE A 181 3.70 26.19 5.09
CA PHE A 181 3.44 25.56 6.40
C PHE A 181 3.37 24.03 6.29
N ALA A 182 4.28 23.45 5.49
CA ALA A 182 4.20 22.06 5.07
C ALA A 182 4.47 21.11 6.23
N THR A 183 3.76 19.98 6.21
CA THR A 183 4.11 18.82 7.02
C THR A 183 4.81 17.79 6.14
N ILE A 184 6.03 17.39 6.50
CA ILE A 184 6.69 16.21 5.91
C ILE A 184 6.48 15.05 6.89
N LYS A 185 5.85 13.98 6.43
CA LYS A 185 5.53 12.81 7.26
C LYS A 185 6.05 11.53 6.64
N PHE A 186 6.81 10.78 7.42
CA PHE A 186 7.26 9.44 7.07
C PHE A 186 6.21 8.42 7.52
N SER A 187 5.79 7.57 6.60
CA SER A 187 4.80 6.53 6.84
C SER A 187 5.34 5.16 6.47
N ALA A 188 4.78 4.14 7.13
CA ALA A 188 5.02 2.75 6.83
C ALA A 188 3.69 2.01 7.05
N VAL A 189 3.40 1.02 6.20
CA VAL A 189 2.17 0.22 6.32
C VAL A 189 2.01 -0.38 7.73
N PHE A 190 3.13 -0.73 8.38
CA PHE A 190 3.15 -1.30 9.73
C PHE A 190 2.65 -0.35 10.82
N GLN A 191 2.62 0.98 10.61
CA GLN A 191 1.97 1.90 11.56
C GLN A 191 0.46 1.63 11.67
N THR A 192 -0.15 1.13 10.59
CA THR A 192 -1.54 0.67 10.57
C THR A 192 -1.64 -0.77 11.02
N LEU A 193 -0.84 -1.67 10.44
CA LEU A 193 -0.99 -3.11 10.66
C LEU A 193 -0.62 -3.53 12.07
N SER A 194 0.38 -2.92 12.72
CA SER A 194 0.77 -3.24 14.10
C SER A 194 -0.20 -2.70 15.16
N ASN A 195 -1.10 -1.78 14.79
CA ASN A 195 -2.08 -1.19 15.70
C ASN A 195 -3.46 -1.85 15.51
N PRO A 196 -3.96 -2.67 16.46
CA PRO A 196 -5.20 -3.43 16.28
C PRO A 196 -6.43 -2.56 15.98
N LYS A 197 -6.51 -1.36 16.58
CA LYS A 197 -7.64 -0.44 16.35
C LYS A 197 -7.60 0.17 14.96
N LYS A 198 -6.42 0.57 14.46
CA LYS A 198 -6.27 1.08 13.10
C LYS A 198 -6.46 -0.02 12.08
N ARG A 199 -5.86 -1.19 12.30
CA ARG A 199 -6.02 -2.39 11.48
C ARG A 199 -7.50 -2.75 11.30
N ALA A 200 -8.29 -2.82 12.38
CA ALA A 200 -9.71 -3.12 12.28
C ALA A 200 -10.49 -2.08 11.44
N LYS A 201 -10.20 -0.78 11.61
CA LYS A 201 -10.82 0.29 10.80
C LYS A 201 -10.47 0.18 9.33
N MET A 202 -9.20 -0.08 9.03
CA MET A 202 -8.70 -0.29 7.67
C MET A 202 -9.37 -1.50 7.03
N VAL A 203 -9.37 -2.66 7.69
CA VAL A 203 -9.98 -3.90 7.16
C VAL A 203 -11.46 -3.68 6.84
N ASN A 204 -12.21 -3.10 7.77
CA ASN A 204 -13.64 -2.82 7.57
C ASN A 204 -13.87 -1.85 6.41
N PHE A 205 -13.02 -0.83 6.26
CA PHE A 205 -13.11 0.08 5.13
C PHE A 205 -12.85 -0.63 3.80
N VAL A 206 -11.75 -1.37 3.69
CA VAL A 206 -11.34 -2.06 2.46
C VAL A 206 -12.39 -3.07 2.03
N LEU A 207 -12.84 -3.95 2.93
CA LEU A 207 -13.88 -4.94 2.61
C LEU A 207 -15.18 -4.29 2.15
N ARG A 208 -15.59 -3.18 2.80
CA ARG A 208 -16.78 -2.45 2.39
C ARG A 208 -16.64 -1.89 0.97
N VAL A 209 -15.57 -1.15 0.66
CA VAL A 209 -15.43 -0.50 -0.65
C VAL A 209 -15.18 -1.50 -1.79
N ILE A 210 -14.60 -2.67 -1.50
CA ILE A 210 -14.51 -3.78 -2.45
C ILE A 210 -15.90 -4.39 -2.69
N SER A 211 -16.66 -4.67 -1.64
CA SER A 211 -18.01 -5.24 -1.75
C SER A 211 -19.00 -4.28 -2.46
N GLU A 212 -18.87 -2.98 -2.22
CA GLU A 212 -19.63 -1.94 -2.93
C GLU A 212 -19.17 -1.75 -4.39
N GLY A 213 -18.08 -2.39 -4.80
CA GLY A 213 -17.50 -2.27 -6.15
C GLY A 213 -16.85 -0.91 -6.44
N VAL A 214 -16.64 -0.08 -5.41
CA VAL A 214 -16.00 1.23 -5.50
C VAL A 214 -14.52 1.08 -5.84
N LEU A 215 -13.86 0.07 -5.25
CA LEU A 215 -12.48 -0.31 -5.57
C LEU A 215 -12.45 -1.74 -6.08
N ARG A 216 -11.49 -2.03 -6.97
CA ARG A 216 -11.19 -3.37 -7.45
C ARG A 216 -9.67 -3.53 -7.55
N PRO A 217 -9.09 -4.65 -7.08
CA PRO A 217 -7.69 -4.90 -7.29
C PRO A 217 -7.41 -5.03 -8.79
N VAL A 218 -6.29 -4.47 -9.24
CA VAL A 218 -5.82 -4.63 -10.61
C VAL A 218 -4.85 -5.80 -10.60
N ILE A 219 -5.22 -6.90 -11.25
CA ILE A 219 -4.37 -8.06 -11.44
C ILE A 219 -3.72 -7.95 -12.81
N ASP A 220 -2.39 -7.93 -12.82
CA ASP A 220 -1.62 -7.88 -14.05
C ASP A 220 -1.50 -9.28 -14.65
N LYS A 221 -1.05 -10.23 -13.83
CA LYS A 221 -0.79 -11.60 -14.26
C LYS A 221 -0.88 -12.59 -13.12
N THR A 222 -1.36 -13.79 -13.45
CA THR A 222 -1.37 -14.94 -12.55
C THR A 222 -0.43 -16.03 -13.06
N PHE A 223 0.32 -16.65 -12.16
CA PHE A 223 1.20 -17.77 -12.40
C PHE A 223 0.78 -18.97 -11.54
N SER A 224 1.09 -20.19 -11.99
CA SER A 224 1.05 -21.37 -11.12
C SER A 224 2.21 -21.35 -10.15
N PHE A 225 2.07 -21.99 -8.99
CA PHE A 225 3.16 -22.19 -8.03
C PHE A 225 4.38 -22.88 -8.65
N HIS A 226 4.17 -23.76 -9.64
CA HIS A 226 5.27 -24.39 -10.38
C HIS A 226 6.10 -23.38 -11.19
N ASP A 227 5.52 -22.23 -11.55
CA ASP A 227 6.16 -21.17 -12.33
C ASP A 227 6.65 -20.01 -11.45
N ILE A 228 6.77 -20.20 -10.13
CA ILE A 228 7.10 -19.12 -9.19
C ILE A 228 8.42 -18.41 -9.52
N ALA A 229 9.41 -19.13 -10.04
CA ALA A 229 10.66 -18.52 -10.51
C ALA A 229 10.44 -17.57 -11.69
N GLU A 230 9.51 -17.90 -12.60
CA GLU A 230 9.14 -17.00 -13.70
C GLU A 230 8.30 -15.82 -13.20
N ALA A 231 7.44 -16.03 -12.20
CA ALA A 231 6.70 -14.94 -11.57
C ALA A 231 7.66 -13.89 -10.97
N HIS A 232 8.71 -14.33 -10.27
CA HIS A 232 9.76 -13.44 -9.76
C HIS A 232 10.53 -12.74 -10.88
N ARG A 233 10.98 -13.47 -11.92
CA ARG A 233 11.65 -12.86 -13.09
C ARG A 233 10.77 -11.85 -13.81
N TYR A 234 9.46 -12.09 -13.87
CA TYR A 234 8.50 -11.16 -14.45
C TYR A 234 8.38 -9.89 -13.60
N LEU A 235 8.33 -10.03 -12.27
CA LEU A 235 8.32 -8.91 -11.33
C LEU A 235 9.60 -8.06 -11.44
N GLU A 236 10.77 -8.70 -11.51
CA GLU A 236 12.09 -8.04 -11.62
C GLU A 236 12.26 -7.17 -12.86
N ARG A 237 11.48 -7.43 -13.93
CA ARG A 237 11.48 -6.59 -15.14
C ARG A 237 10.82 -5.23 -14.92
N ASN A 238 10.06 -5.04 -13.84
CA ASN A 238 9.34 -3.79 -13.51
C ASN A 238 8.45 -3.25 -14.64
N GLN A 239 7.86 -4.14 -15.45
CA GLN A 239 6.96 -3.80 -16.55
C GLN A 239 5.48 -4.13 -16.28
N HIS A 240 5.19 -4.67 -15.09
CA HIS A 240 3.85 -5.10 -14.70
C HIS A 240 2.98 -3.91 -14.26
N VAL A 241 1.68 -3.99 -14.56
CA VAL A 241 0.68 -2.97 -14.20
C VAL A 241 -0.37 -3.62 -13.31
N GLY A 242 -0.14 -3.56 -11.99
CA GLY A 242 -1.01 -4.18 -10.99
C GLY A 242 -0.30 -5.29 -10.20
N LYS A 243 -1.06 -6.23 -9.65
CA LYS A 243 -0.54 -7.35 -8.86
C LYS A 243 -0.16 -8.54 -9.73
N VAL A 244 0.99 -9.13 -9.42
CA VAL A 244 1.39 -10.45 -9.90
C VAL A 244 1.01 -11.48 -8.83
N ILE A 245 0.16 -12.43 -9.19
CA ILE A 245 -0.39 -13.43 -8.27
C ILE A 245 0.18 -14.80 -8.59
N VAL A 246 0.47 -15.59 -7.55
CA VAL A 246 0.81 -17.01 -7.66
C VAL A 246 -0.33 -17.82 -7.08
N THR A 247 -0.80 -18.82 -7.84
CA THR A 247 -1.88 -19.73 -7.44
C THR A 247 -1.33 -21.11 -7.09
N VAL A 248 -1.91 -21.73 -6.08
CA VAL A 248 -1.61 -23.09 -5.63
C VAL A 248 -2.82 -23.99 -5.95
N GLY A 249 -2.58 -25.30 -6.07
CA GLY A 249 -3.59 -26.30 -6.44
C GLY A 249 -4.60 -26.61 -5.35
#